data_AF-A0A1H3SEJ1-F1
#
_entry.id   AF-A0A1H3SEJ1-F1
#
_cell.length_a   1.000
_cell.length_b   1.000
_cell.length_c   1.000
_cell.angle_alpha   90.00
_cell.angle_beta   90.00
_cell.angle_gamma   90.00
#
_symmetry.space_group_name_H-M   'P 1'
#
loop_
_entity.id
_entity.type
_entity.pdbx_description
1 polymer ?
#
loop_
_entity_poly.entity_id
_entity_poly.type
_entity_poly.pdbx_seq_one_letter_code
_entity_poly.pdbx_strand_id
1 'polypeptide(L)'
;MFLRLPPQALLGRQSAARRLGFGVLRPAGIHVVLPPEVARPRIPGVVVHHEVLPVTAPVLVRGVPCVPPAHCAIDLARTVRRADALPVLDAVLRAGLCDMDELLAEVARHQALRGVRQARELVPLADARAECRQESQLRLVLIDGKLPPPEPQIWVTDSTASSVTGSTSAIASGGSVWSTTAFRTSIATGYARS
;
A
#
# COMPACT_ATOMS: atom_id res chain seq x y z
N MET A 1 10.11 15.82 -19.51
CA MET A 1 11.06 15.73 -18.37
C MET A 1 11.95 14.50 -18.44
N PHE A 2 11.43 13.30 -18.76
CA PHE A 2 12.23 12.07 -18.87
C PHE A 2 13.38 12.14 -19.90
N LEU A 3 13.26 12.96 -20.95
CA LEU A 3 14.27 13.14 -22.00
C LEU A 3 15.60 13.77 -21.53
N ARG A 4 15.67 14.26 -20.28
CA ARG A 4 16.92 14.80 -19.68
C ARG A 4 17.65 13.79 -18.79
N LEU A 5 17.09 12.60 -18.63
CA LEU A 5 17.70 11.54 -17.84
C LEU A 5 18.61 10.67 -18.73
N PRO A 6 19.65 10.07 -18.15
CA PRO A 6 20.41 9.02 -18.83
C PRO A 6 19.48 7.92 -19.37
N PRO A 7 19.80 7.27 -20.50
CA PRO A 7 18.95 6.25 -21.09
C PRO A 7 18.74 5.03 -20.18
N GLN A 8 19.63 4.80 -19.22
CA GLN A 8 19.53 3.74 -18.21
C GLN A 8 18.59 4.09 -17.05
N ALA A 9 18.01 5.29 -17.02
CA ALA A 9 17.17 5.73 -15.91
C ALA A 9 15.83 4.99 -15.88
N LEU A 10 15.56 4.33 -14.76
CA LEU A 10 14.28 3.72 -14.45
C LEU A 10 13.51 4.61 -13.48
N LEU A 11 12.20 4.72 -13.61
CA LEU A 11 11.38 5.16 -12.48
C LEU A 11 11.52 4.13 -11.36
N GLY A 12 11.72 4.62 -10.14
CA GLY A 12 11.80 3.80 -8.94
C GLY A 12 10.95 4.34 -7.81
N ARG A 13 10.95 3.61 -6.69
CA ARG A 13 10.38 4.08 -5.41
C ARG A 13 8.92 4.54 -5.56
N GLN A 14 8.54 5.62 -4.88
CA GLN A 14 7.19 6.19 -4.93
C GLN A 14 6.76 6.62 -6.34
N SER A 15 7.71 6.99 -7.21
CA SER A 15 7.38 7.38 -8.59
C SER A 15 7.02 6.18 -9.46
N ALA A 16 7.75 5.06 -9.34
CA ALA A 16 7.38 3.80 -9.97
C ALA A 16 6.05 3.28 -9.42
N ALA A 17 5.88 3.21 -8.10
CA ALA A 17 4.64 2.74 -7.48
C ALA A 17 3.41 3.51 -7.98
N ARG A 18 3.50 4.85 -8.03
CA ARG A 18 2.43 5.70 -8.57
C ARG A 18 2.18 5.43 -10.06
N ARG A 19 3.24 5.20 -10.84
CA ARG A 19 3.13 4.94 -12.28
C ARG A 19 2.51 3.58 -12.59
N LEU A 20 2.86 2.58 -11.80
CA LEU A 20 2.39 1.19 -11.90
C LEU A 20 0.95 1.01 -11.39
N GLY A 21 0.49 1.89 -10.49
CA GLY A 21 -0.91 1.91 -10.04
C GLY A 21 -1.13 1.58 -8.56
N PHE A 22 -0.07 1.42 -7.78
CA PHE A 22 -0.14 1.09 -6.34
C PHE A 22 0.50 2.15 -5.43
N GLY A 23 0.68 3.37 -5.95
CA GLY A 23 1.33 4.47 -5.23
C GLY A 23 0.49 5.07 -4.10
N VAL A 24 0.42 4.39 -2.95
CA VAL A 24 -0.25 4.86 -1.72
C VAL A 24 0.53 5.93 -0.97
N LEU A 25 1.83 6.08 -1.27
CA LEU A 25 2.69 7.10 -0.69
C LEU A 25 2.91 8.24 -1.68
N ARG A 26 2.75 9.48 -1.22
CA ARG A 26 2.98 10.65 -2.06
C ARG A 26 4.50 10.89 -2.23
N PRO A 27 5.02 10.94 -3.46
CA PRO A 27 6.42 11.29 -3.68
C PRO A 27 6.69 12.77 -3.38
N ALA A 28 7.85 13.07 -2.79
CA ALA A 28 8.34 14.45 -2.62
C ALA A 28 9.04 15.00 -3.88
N GLY A 29 9.31 14.13 -4.87
CA GLY A 29 9.92 14.46 -6.16
C GLY A 29 9.86 13.26 -7.11
N ILE A 30 10.47 13.35 -8.28
CA ILE A 30 10.53 12.23 -9.23
C ILE A 30 11.71 11.32 -8.84
N HIS A 31 11.40 10.12 -8.37
CA HIS A 31 12.39 9.13 -7.98
C HIS A 31 12.83 8.33 -9.19
N VAL A 32 14.13 8.37 -9.47
CA VAL A 32 14.77 7.60 -10.54
C VAL A 32 15.85 6.71 -9.97
N VAL A 33 16.04 5.56 -10.59
CA VAL A 33 17.03 4.57 -10.25
C VAL A 33 18.01 4.48 -11.42
N LEU A 34 19.31 4.51 -11.11
CA LEU A 34 20.40 4.45 -12.08
C LEU A 34 21.40 3.34 -11.69
N PRO A 35 22.05 2.68 -12.67
CA PRO A 35 23.19 1.83 -12.38
C PRO A 35 24.29 2.59 -11.64
N PRO A 36 25.07 1.93 -10.75
CA PRO A 36 26.04 2.60 -9.90
C PRO A 36 27.18 3.28 -10.68
N GLU A 37 27.45 2.85 -11.92
CA GLU A 37 28.46 3.42 -12.83
C GLU A 37 28.02 4.74 -13.46
N VAL A 38 26.72 5.04 -13.45
CA VAL A 38 26.18 6.26 -14.07
C VAL A 38 26.26 7.42 -13.08
N ALA A 39 26.90 8.51 -13.51
CA ALA A 39 27.00 9.72 -12.70
C ALA A 39 25.62 10.30 -12.36
N ARG A 40 25.46 10.80 -11.13
CA ARG A 40 24.18 11.36 -10.65
C ARG A 40 23.89 12.72 -11.30
N PRO A 41 22.88 12.82 -12.19
CA PRO A 41 22.50 14.12 -12.74
C PRO A 41 21.88 14.99 -11.65
N ARG A 42 22.19 16.29 -11.67
CA ARG A 42 21.55 17.29 -10.80
C ARG A 42 20.42 17.97 -11.57
N ILE A 43 19.21 17.47 -11.39
CA ILE A 43 18.00 18.02 -12.02
C ILE A 43 17.02 18.43 -10.92
N PRO A 44 16.56 19.69 -10.86
CA PRO A 44 15.57 20.13 -9.88
C PRO A 44 14.33 19.23 -9.88
N GLY A 45 13.91 18.80 -8.69
CA GLY A 45 12.75 17.92 -8.51
C GLY A 45 12.99 16.43 -8.83
N VAL A 46 14.21 16.03 -9.22
CA VAL A 46 14.59 14.62 -9.43
C VAL A 46 15.41 14.12 -8.24
N VAL A 47 15.00 12.98 -7.69
CA VAL A 47 15.72 12.27 -6.63
C VAL A 47 16.34 11.02 -7.24
N VAL A 48 17.67 11.02 -7.33
CA VAL A 48 18.44 9.92 -7.92
C VAL A 48 18.84 8.90 -6.85
N HIS A 49 18.50 7.65 -7.10
CA HIS A 49 18.92 6.47 -6.33
C HIS A 49 19.86 5.64 -7.21
N HIS A 50 20.91 5.07 -6.63
CA HIS A 50 21.68 4.06 -7.34
C HIS A 50 21.08 2.68 -7.06
N GLU A 51 21.05 1.84 -8.09
CA GLU A 51 20.71 0.43 -7.96
C GLU A 51 21.63 -0.21 -6.92
N VAL A 52 21.00 -0.90 -5.96
CA VAL A 52 21.72 -1.75 -5.00
C VAL A 52 21.61 -3.22 -5.41
N LEU A 53 20.57 -3.55 -6.19
CA LEU A 53 20.39 -4.82 -6.87
C LEU A 53 20.12 -4.55 -8.35
N PRO A 54 20.72 -5.33 -9.27
CA PRO A 54 20.44 -5.19 -10.69
C PRO A 54 18.97 -5.40 -10.99
N VAL A 55 18.38 -4.48 -11.77
CA VAL A 55 17.04 -4.62 -12.31
C VAL A 55 17.13 -5.34 -13.66
N THR A 56 16.94 -6.65 -13.66
CA THR A 56 17.18 -7.49 -14.86
C THR A 56 16.10 -7.38 -15.92
N ALA A 57 14.86 -7.08 -15.54
CA ALA A 57 13.73 -6.99 -16.48
C ALA A 57 12.85 -5.76 -16.18
N PRO A 58 13.30 -4.54 -16.53
CA PRO A 58 12.49 -3.34 -16.38
C PRO A 58 11.17 -3.44 -17.18
N VAL A 59 10.12 -2.81 -16.68
CA VAL A 59 8.81 -2.77 -17.34
C VAL A 59 8.54 -1.39 -17.93
N LEU A 60 7.94 -1.35 -19.13
CA LEU A 60 7.55 -0.09 -19.77
C LEU A 60 6.10 0.25 -19.42
N VAL A 61 5.90 1.40 -18.78
CA VAL A 61 4.56 1.90 -18.46
C VAL A 61 4.31 3.18 -19.26
N ARG A 62 3.42 3.11 -20.27
CA ARG A 62 3.21 4.13 -21.33
C ARG A 62 4.52 4.80 -21.76
N GLY A 63 5.47 3.99 -22.22
CA GLY A 63 6.76 4.43 -22.76
C GLY A 63 7.80 4.89 -21.73
N VAL A 64 7.52 4.79 -20.43
CA VAL A 64 8.48 5.14 -19.37
C VAL A 64 9.00 3.87 -18.70
N PRO A 65 10.32 3.62 -18.70
CA PRO A 65 10.88 2.46 -18.04
C PRO A 65 10.78 2.59 -16.53
N CYS A 66 10.31 1.52 -15.88
CA CYS A 66 10.06 1.43 -14.45
C CYS A 66 10.68 0.13 -13.90
N VAL A 67 11.08 0.16 -12.63
CA VAL A 67 11.38 -1.08 -11.92
C VAL A 67 10.14 -1.99 -11.85
N PRO A 68 10.30 -3.33 -11.82
CA PRO A 68 9.19 -4.27 -11.67
C PRO A 68 8.34 -4.02 -10.41
N PRO A 69 7.04 -4.39 -10.41
CA PRO A 69 6.15 -4.17 -9.27
C PRO A 69 6.65 -4.79 -7.96
N ALA A 70 7.01 -6.08 -7.94
CA ALA A 70 7.51 -6.75 -6.74
C ALA A 70 8.81 -6.10 -6.23
N HIS A 71 9.74 -5.81 -7.15
CA HIS A 71 10.99 -5.10 -6.83
C HIS A 71 10.72 -3.75 -6.17
N CYS A 72 9.83 -2.96 -6.78
CA CYS A 72 9.44 -1.66 -6.25
C CYS A 72 8.78 -1.75 -4.87
N ALA A 73 7.90 -2.75 -4.67
CA ALA A 73 7.17 -2.94 -3.43
C ALA A 73 8.12 -3.33 -2.29
N ILE A 74 9.03 -4.29 -2.51
CA ILE A 74 10.04 -4.69 -1.53
C ILE A 74 11.04 -3.58 -1.26
N ASP A 75 11.49 -2.86 -2.29
CA ASP A 75 12.39 -1.73 -2.12
C ASP A 75 11.75 -0.61 -1.29
N LEU A 76 10.47 -0.33 -1.48
CA LEU A 76 9.72 0.57 -0.61
C LEU A 76 9.57 -0.01 0.80
N ALA A 77 9.06 -1.23 0.94
CA ALA A 77 8.78 -1.87 2.23
C ALA A 77 10.00 -1.97 3.14
N ARG A 78 11.22 -2.12 2.59
CA ARG A 78 12.46 -2.16 3.40
C ARG A 78 12.97 -0.79 3.86
N THR A 79 12.50 0.31 3.27
CA THR A 79 13.10 1.65 3.44
C THR A 79 12.15 2.70 4.02
N VAL A 80 10.85 2.54 3.82
CA VAL A 80 9.84 3.40 4.45
C VAL A 80 9.61 2.95 5.89
N ARG A 81 8.91 3.79 6.67
CA ARG A 81 8.52 3.43 8.05
C ARG A 81 7.62 2.19 8.01
N ARG A 82 7.67 1.35 9.04
CA ARG A 82 6.83 0.14 9.16
C ARG A 82 5.35 0.40 8.87
N ALA A 83 4.80 1.49 9.42
CA ALA A 83 3.42 1.93 9.20
C ALA A 83 3.08 2.33 7.75
N ASP A 84 4.08 2.59 6.92
CA ASP A 84 3.94 2.88 5.50
C ASP A 84 4.27 1.67 4.62
N ALA A 85 4.96 0.67 5.17
CA ALA A 85 5.44 -0.49 4.43
C ALA A 85 4.32 -1.50 4.14
N LEU A 86 3.52 -1.89 5.13
CA LEU A 86 2.40 -2.82 4.92
C LEU A 86 1.37 -2.28 3.90
N PRO A 87 0.93 -1.00 3.97
CA PRO A 87 0.08 -0.42 2.94
C PRO A 87 0.61 -0.53 1.51
N VAL A 88 1.94 -0.48 1.31
CA VAL A 88 2.54 -0.62 -0.02
C VAL A 88 2.42 -2.06 -0.52
N LEU A 89 2.65 -3.04 0.36
CA LEU A 89 2.54 -4.46 0.03
C LEU A 89 1.08 -4.84 -0.28
N ASP A 90 0.13 -4.40 0.54
CA ASP A 90 -1.29 -4.61 0.29
C ASP A 90 -1.72 -3.99 -1.04
N ALA A 91 -1.27 -2.77 -1.32
CA ALA A 91 -1.64 -2.05 -2.53
C ALA A 91 -1.13 -2.72 -3.81
N VAL A 92 0.08 -3.29 -3.82
CA VAL A 92 0.60 -3.98 -5.01
C VAL A 92 -0.13 -5.29 -5.29
N LEU A 93 -0.48 -6.04 -4.23
CA LEU A 93 -1.29 -7.27 -4.33
C LEU A 93 -2.71 -6.97 -4.79
N ARG A 94 -3.35 -5.95 -4.19
CA ARG A 94 -4.69 -5.51 -4.59
C ARG A 94 -4.75 -5.07 -6.05
N ALA A 95 -3.70 -4.41 -6.53
CA ALA A 95 -3.61 -3.98 -7.92
C ALA A 95 -3.39 -5.16 -8.90
N GLY A 96 -3.17 -6.39 -8.40
CA GLY A 96 -2.90 -7.58 -9.21
C GLY A 96 -1.60 -7.46 -10.01
N LEU A 97 -0.65 -6.66 -9.53
CA LEU A 97 0.61 -6.38 -10.24
C LEU A 97 1.73 -7.37 -9.89
N CYS A 98 1.57 -8.08 -8.77
CA CYS A 98 2.34 -9.26 -8.43
C CYS A 98 1.53 -10.12 -7.45
N ASP A 99 1.95 -11.36 -7.26
CA ASP A 99 1.40 -12.25 -6.24
C ASP A 99 2.30 -12.35 -5.00
N MET A 100 1.85 -13.16 -4.02
CA MET A 100 2.59 -13.38 -2.77
C MET A 100 3.92 -14.11 -3.00
N ASP A 101 3.96 -15.06 -3.94
CA ASP A 101 5.16 -15.84 -4.23
C ASP A 101 6.26 -14.97 -4.85
N GLU A 102 5.87 -14.04 -5.73
CA GLU A 102 6.76 -13.02 -6.29
C GLU A 102 7.30 -12.07 -5.21
N LEU A 103 6.49 -11.66 -4.23
CA LEU A 103 6.97 -10.86 -3.10
C LEU A 103 7.96 -11.64 -2.22
N LEU A 104 7.69 -12.92 -1.96
CA LEU A 104 8.56 -13.81 -1.19
C LEU A 104 9.89 -14.06 -1.92
N ALA A 105 9.85 -14.29 -3.23
CA ALA A 105 11.05 -14.42 -4.05
C ALA A 105 11.87 -13.11 -4.07
N GLU A 106 11.21 -11.97 -4.21
CA GLU A 106 11.89 -10.69 -4.30
C GLU A 106 12.49 -10.26 -2.94
N VAL A 107 11.81 -10.52 -1.82
CA VAL A 107 12.39 -10.23 -0.49
C VAL A 107 13.59 -11.12 -0.18
N ALA A 108 13.62 -12.35 -0.69
CA ALA A 108 14.80 -13.23 -0.61
C ALA A 108 15.99 -12.64 -1.41
N ARG A 109 15.74 -12.10 -2.61
CA ARG A 109 16.79 -11.40 -3.39
C ARG A 109 17.36 -10.19 -2.65
N HIS A 110 16.55 -9.53 -1.82
CA HIS A 110 16.95 -8.37 -1.01
C HIS A 110 17.67 -8.72 0.31
N GLN A 111 17.98 -10.00 0.58
CA GLN A 111 18.40 -10.48 1.91
C GLN A 111 19.62 -9.77 2.55
N ALA A 112 20.53 -9.22 1.75
CA ALA A 112 21.72 -8.53 2.22
C ALA A 112 21.53 -7.00 2.36
N LEU A 113 20.36 -6.48 1.99
CA LEU A 113 20.12 -5.05 1.96
C LEU A 113 19.63 -4.53 3.32
N ARG A 114 20.06 -3.31 3.64
CA ARG A 114 19.58 -2.59 4.82
C ARG A 114 18.05 -2.53 4.82
N GLY A 115 17.47 -2.85 5.98
CA GLY A 115 16.03 -2.78 6.24
C GLY A 115 15.21 -3.97 5.74
N VAL A 116 15.82 -4.95 5.06
CA VAL A 116 15.09 -6.11 4.52
C VAL A 116 14.39 -6.94 5.61
N ARG A 117 14.90 -6.93 6.85
CA ARG A 117 14.23 -7.59 7.98
C ARG A 117 12.77 -7.13 8.13
N GLN A 118 12.51 -5.82 8.01
CA GLN A 118 11.17 -5.26 8.07
C GLN A 118 10.29 -5.81 6.93
N ALA A 119 10.81 -5.80 5.69
CA ALA A 119 10.08 -6.34 4.56
C ALA A 119 9.76 -7.83 4.76
N ARG A 120 10.73 -8.62 5.23
CA ARG A 120 10.58 -10.06 5.50
C ARG A 120 9.51 -10.35 6.56
N GLU A 121 9.43 -9.52 7.59
CA GLU A 121 8.41 -9.64 8.63
C GLU A 121 7.01 -9.23 8.14
N LEU A 122 6.92 -8.29 7.20
CA LEU A 122 5.64 -7.73 6.73
C LEU A 122 5.05 -8.45 5.51
N VAL A 123 5.87 -9.04 4.63
CA VAL A 123 5.38 -9.76 3.44
C VAL A 123 4.35 -10.85 3.79
N PRO A 124 4.58 -11.73 4.79
CA PRO A 124 3.58 -12.74 5.18
C PRO A 124 2.28 -12.15 5.77
N LEU A 125 2.30 -10.87 6.15
CA LEU A 125 1.15 -10.15 6.68
C LEU A 125 0.41 -9.38 5.59
N ALA A 126 0.88 -9.34 4.34
CA ALA A 126 0.24 -8.58 3.28
C ALA A 126 -1.12 -9.19 2.91
N ASP A 127 -2.11 -8.34 2.66
CA ASP A 127 -3.47 -8.74 2.27
C ASP A 127 -4.00 -7.83 1.15
N ALA A 128 -4.41 -8.44 0.04
CA ALA A 128 -4.95 -7.75 -1.13
C ALA A 128 -6.33 -7.09 -0.88
N ARG A 129 -7.01 -7.43 0.21
CA ARG A 129 -8.37 -6.93 0.51
C ARG A 129 -8.39 -5.52 1.10
N ALA A 130 -7.27 -4.98 1.58
CA ALA A 130 -7.26 -3.65 2.18
C ALA A 130 -7.56 -2.59 1.12
N GLU A 131 -8.63 -1.81 1.30
CA GLU A 131 -9.12 -0.81 0.34
C GLU A 131 -8.42 0.55 0.50
N CYS A 132 -7.80 0.81 1.64
CA CYS A 132 -7.05 2.04 1.85
C CYS A 132 -5.83 1.87 2.76
N ARG A 133 -4.95 2.89 2.73
CA ARG A 133 -3.73 2.91 3.55
C ARG A 133 -4.03 2.84 5.04
N GLN A 134 -5.12 3.47 5.47
CA GLN A 134 -5.54 3.55 6.87
C GLN A 134 -5.97 2.18 7.40
N GLU A 135 -6.61 1.35 6.58
CA GLU A 135 -6.98 -0.02 6.96
C GLU A 135 -5.76 -0.90 7.18
N SER A 136 -4.81 -0.89 6.25
CA SER A 136 -3.53 -1.60 6.42
C SER A 136 -2.78 -1.13 7.66
N GLN A 137 -2.81 0.17 7.95
CA GLN A 137 -2.20 0.75 9.15
C GLN A 137 -2.87 0.30 10.43
N LEU A 138 -4.20 0.33 10.49
CA LEU A 138 -4.96 -0.16 11.64
C LEU A 138 -4.69 -1.64 11.87
N ARG A 139 -4.70 -2.45 10.81
CA ARG A 139 -4.42 -3.88 10.88
C ARG A 139 -3.02 -4.15 11.44
N LEU A 140 -2.02 -3.38 10.99
CA LEU A 140 -0.66 -3.47 11.54
C LEU A 140 -0.60 -3.11 13.03
N VAL A 141 -1.31 -2.06 13.48
CA VAL A 141 -1.38 -1.69 14.90
C VAL A 141 -1.97 -2.83 15.74
N LEU A 142 -3.00 -3.50 15.24
CA LEU A 142 -3.64 -4.62 15.95
C LEU A 142 -2.72 -5.84 16.02
N ILE A 143 -2.02 -6.17 14.92
CA ILE A 143 -1.02 -7.25 14.86
C ILE A 143 0.14 -6.96 15.83
N ASP A 144 0.71 -5.76 15.77
CA ASP A 144 1.83 -5.34 16.63
C ASP A 144 1.41 -5.29 18.11
N GLY A 145 0.13 -4.97 18.38
CA GLY A 145 -0.48 -5.01 19.71
C GLY A 145 -0.86 -6.40 20.22
N LYS A 146 -0.62 -7.47 19.44
CA LYS A 146 -1.04 -8.86 19.73
C LYS A 146 -2.53 -9.01 20.02
N LEU A 147 -3.34 -8.13 19.45
CA LEU A 147 -4.79 -8.21 19.52
C LEU A 147 -5.29 -9.17 18.44
N PRO A 148 -6.43 -9.85 18.65
CA PRO A 148 -7.02 -10.67 17.60
C PRO A 148 -7.23 -9.80 16.34
N PRO A 149 -6.96 -10.35 15.13
CA PRO A 149 -7.13 -9.60 13.90
C PRO A 149 -8.57 -9.11 13.78
N PRO A 150 -8.81 -7.87 13.35
CA PRO A 150 -10.17 -7.38 13.18
C PRO A 150 -10.81 -8.14 12.02
N GLU A 151 -12.04 -8.64 12.20
CA GLU A 151 -12.85 -9.12 11.09
C GLU A 151 -13.28 -7.91 10.24
N PRO A 152 -12.84 -7.78 8.98
CA PRO A 152 -13.30 -6.70 8.11
C PRO A 152 -14.76 -6.96 7.70
N GLN A 153 -15.55 -5.88 7.56
CA GLN A 153 -16.95 -5.86 7.10
C GLN A 153 -18.05 -6.12 8.15
N ILE A 154 -18.14 -5.28 9.18
CA ILE A 154 -19.41 -5.13 9.92
C ILE A 154 -20.28 -4.11 9.16
N TRP A 155 -21.39 -4.59 8.59
CA TRP A 155 -22.43 -3.75 7.99
C TRP A 155 -23.12 -2.94 9.08
N VAL A 156 -22.88 -1.63 9.13
CA VAL A 156 -23.66 -0.72 9.98
C VAL A 156 -24.86 -0.26 9.18
N THR A 157 -26.05 -0.80 9.52
CA THR A 157 -27.30 -0.17 9.10
C THR A 157 -27.56 1.02 10.01
N ASP A 158 -27.72 2.21 9.44
CA ASP A 158 -28.10 3.40 10.21
C ASP A 158 -29.57 3.24 10.64
N SER A 159 -29.80 2.94 11.92
CA SER A 159 -31.13 2.92 12.51
C SER A 159 -31.54 4.32 12.97
N THR A 160 -31.44 5.32 12.10
CA THR A 160 -31.97 6.67 12.37
C THR A 160 -32.87 7.19 11.26
N ALA A 161 -33.91 6.42 10.92
CA ALA A 161 -35.16 7.01 10.44
C ALA A 161 -36.08 7.24 11.65
N SER A 162 -36.03 8.44 12.23
CA SER A 162 -37.08 8.91 13.13
C SER A 162 -38.42 8.87 12.39
N SER A 163 -39.29 7.92 12.73
CA SER A 163 -40.65 7.85 12.21
C SER A 163 -41.57 8.60 13.17
N VAL A 164 -41.74 9.90 12.91
CA VAL A 164 -42.94 10.62 13.36
C VAL A 164 -44.01 10.43 12.28
N THR A 165 -45.13 9.82 12.71
CA THR A 165 -46.45 9.77 12.07
C THR A 165 -46.69 8.74 10.97
N GLY A 166 -47.74 7.92 11.20
CA GLY A 166 -48.68 7.57 10.15
C GLY A 166 -48.75 6.08 9.81
N SER A 167 -49.87 5.48 10.20
CA SER A 167 -50.34 4.16 9.77
C SER A 167 -50.40 3.97 8.25
N THR A 168 -50.33 2.70 7.85
CA THR A 168 -50.96 2.08 6.66
C THR A 168 -50.05 1.78 5.45
N SER A 169 -49.69 0.50 5.35
CA SER A 169 -49.71 -0.37 4.16
C SER A 169 -48.79 -0.10 2.94
N ALA A 170 -48.06 -1.18 2.61
CA ALA A 170 -47.91 -1.76 1.27
C ALA A 170 -46.75 -1.27 0.34
N ILE A 171 -45.83 -2.21 0.08
CA ILE A 171 -45.11 -2.55 -1.19
C ILE A 171 -44.63 -1.43 -2.13
N ALA A 172 -43.30 -1.34 -2.34
CA ALA A 172 -42.61 -1.65 -3.61
C ALA A 172 -41.23 -0.95 -3.77
N SER A 173 -40.24 -1.74 -4.23
CA SER A 173 -39.13 -1.42 -5.16
C SER A 173 -38.26 -0.15 -4.99
N GLY A 174 -36.94 -0.39 -4.86
CA GLY A 174 -35.89 0.35 -5.56
C GLY A 174 -35.34 1.61 -4.87
N GLY A 175 -34.06 1.59 -4.49
CA GLY A 175 -33.36 2.82 -4.07
C GLY A 175 -31.96 2.55 -3.52
N SER A 176 -30.95 3.00 -4.26
CA SER A 176 -29.51 3.04 -3.99
C SER A 176 -29.09 3.32 -2.54
N VAL A 177 -28.25 2.46 -1.98
CA VAL A 177 -27.55 2.66 -0.70
C VAL A 177 -26.22 3.35 -0.99
N TRP A 178 -26.01 4.55 -0.41
CA TRP A 178 -24.72 5.23 -0.41
C TRP A 178 -23.86 4.69 0.74
N SER A 179 -22.62 4.33 0.43
CA SER A 179 -21.64 3.77 1.37
C SER A 179 -20.92 4.86 2.15
N THR A 180 -20.84 4.75 3.47
CA THR A 180 -19.88 5.49 4.30
C THR A 180 -19.41 4.60 5.45
N THR A 181 -18.13 4.22 5.41
CA THR A 181 -17.45 3.37 6.40
C THR A 181 -17.25 4.11 7.71
N ALA A 182 -17.71 3.55 8.83
CA ALA A 182 -17.42 4.03 10.18
C ALA A 182 -16.86 2.90 11.07
N PHE A 183 -15.80 3.20 11.82
CA PHE A 183 -15.18 2.29 12.80
C PHE A 183 -15.78 2.53 14.19
N ARG A 184 -16.28 1.48 14.86
CA ARG A 184 -16.67 1.54 16.28
C ARG A 184 -15.77 0.65 17.12
N THR A 185 -15.08 1.22 18.09
CA THR A 185 -14.32 0.47 19.12
C THR A 185 -15.27 0.11 20.25
N SER A 186 -15.46 -1.19 20.53
CA SER A 186 -16.14 -1.64 21.76
C SER A 186 -15.12 -1.59 22.90
N ILE A 187 -15.28 -0.64 23.81
CA ILE A 187 -14.54 -0.59 25.07
C ILE A 187 -15.45 -1.20 26.14
N ALA A 188 -15.18 -2.45 26.54
CA ALA A 188 -15.85 -3.06 27.67
C ALA A 188 -15.37 -2.36 28.96
N THR A 189 -16.22 -1.49 29.52
CA THR A 189 -16.00 -0.86 30.82
C THR A 189 -16.44 -1.84 31.90
N GLY A 190 -15.47 -2.53 32.52
CA GLY A 190 -15.68 -3.26 33.76
C GLY A 190 -15.46 -2.34 34.96
N TYR A 191 -16.53 -1.84 35.57
CA TYR A 191 -16.50 -1.20 36.89
C TYR A 191 -17.44 -1.97 37.81
N ALA A 192 -16.91 -2.90 38.59
CA ALA A 192 -17.63 -3.54 39.68
C ALA A 192 -17.26 -2.82 40.99
N ARG A 193 -18.25 -2.15 41.59
CA ARG A 193 -18.22 -1.75 43.00
C ARG A 193 -18.75 -2.90 43.84
N SER A 194 -18.04 -3.23 44.90
CA SER A 194 -18.58 -3.58 46.23
C SER A 194 -17.42 -3.63 47.21
#